data_AF-A0A538EV11-F1
#
_entry.id   AF-A0A538EV11-F1
#
_cell.length_a   1.000
_cell.length_b   1.000
_cell.length_c   1.000
_cell.angle_alpha   90.00
_cell.angle_beta   90.00
_cell.angle_gamma   90.00
#
_symmetry.space_group_name_H-M   'P 1'
#
loop_
_entity.id
_entity.type
_entity.pdbx_description
1 polymer ?
#
loop_
_entity_poly.entity_id
_entity_poly.type
_entity_poly.pdbx_seq_one_letter_code
_entity_poly.pdbx_strand_id
1 'polypeptide(L)'
;FFDHVPPPLNPPDDNPKVFKRYGVRVPAIVVSPLVGRRTFSHELFDHTSIINTILLRFARKGGTIPDMGKRVSNAQHLGVLLTANKPRPAETPELYRPLAAKIDANRKDSTHEHLTLGATTRAAAKTQLTDLQHDYLTIQSEFTKVLAKVAPDKLAKFF
;
A
#
# COMPACT_ATOMS: atom_id res chain seq x y z
N PHE A 1 19.67 -4.57 -3.85
CA PHE A 1 19.37 -4.53 -5.29
C PHE A 1 20.43 -3.68 -5.99
N PHE A 2 20.90 -4.12 -7.16
CA PHE A 2 21.86 -3.38 -7.98
C PHE A 2 21.13 -2.75 -9.17
N ASP A 3 21.50 -1.52 -9.52
CA ASP A 3 21.07 -0.82 -10.72
C ASP A 3 22.31 -0.30 -11.45
N HIS A 4 22.39 -0.52 -12.76
CA HIS A 4 23.56 -0.19 -13.57
C HIS A 4 23.65 1.29 -13.95
N VAL A 5 22.56 2.06 -13.84
CA VAL A 5 22.55 3.48 -14.21
C VAL A 5 22.84 4.31 -12.96
N PRO A 6 23.93 5.09 -12.95
CA PRO A 6 24.20 5.99 -11.84
C PRO A 6 23.10 7.07 -11.77
N PRO A 7 22.65 7.46 -10.56
CA PRO A 7 21.65 8.50 -10.42
C PRO A 7 22.10 9.82 -11.07
N PRO A 8 21.23 10.50 -11.84
CA PRO A 8 21.55 11.79 -12.43
C PRO A 8 21.96 12.82 -11.38
N LEU A 9 22.84 13.74 -11.78
CA LEU A 9 23.36 14.81 -10.92
C LEU A 9 22.48 16.05 -10.98
N ASN A 10 22.67 16.93 -10.00
CA ASN A 10 22.13 18.29 -9.95
C ASN A 10 20.59 18.36 -10.11
N PRO A 11 19.80 17.65 -9.27
CA PRO A 11 18.37 17.85 -9.26
C PRO A 11 18.06 19.33 -8.96
N PRO A 12 16.99 19.90 -9.54
CA PRO A 12 16.48 21.18 -9.09
C PRO A 12 16.08 21.05 -7.62
N ASP A 13 16.76 21.76 -6.73
CA ASP A 13 16.55 21.64 -5.28
C ASP A 13 16.83 23.00 -4.62
N ASP A 14 16.21 23.24 -3.47
CA ASP A 14 16.42 24.45 -2.69
C ASP A 14 17.79 24.47 -2.01
N ASN A 15 18.37 23.28 -1.75
CA ASN A 15 19.72 23.14 -1.22
C ASN A 15 20.59 22.24 -2.13
N PRO A 16 21.04 22.74 -3.30
CA PRO A 16 21.79 21.95 -4.27
C PRO A 16 23.18 21.55 -3.77
N LYS A 17 23.70 22.20 -2.71
CA LYS A 17 24.98 21.82 -2.08
C LYS A 17 24.87 20.54 -1.26
N VAL A 18 23.68 20.26 -0.71
CA VAL A 18 23.40 19.06 0.07
C VAL A 18 22.83 17.97 -0.84
N PHE A 19 21.83 18.31 -1.66
CA PHE A 19 21.15 17.37 -2.55
C PHE A 19 21.70 17.44 -3.97
N LYS A 20 22.95 17.00 -4.15
CA LYS A 20 23.69 17.07 -5.43
C LYS A 20 23.26 16.04 -6.49
N ARG A 21 22.39 15.08 -6.16
CA ARG A 21 22.00 13.99 -7.05
C ARG A 21 20.59 13.48 -6.76
N TYR A 22 19.97 12.86 -7.75
CA TYR A 22 18.79 12.03 -7.55
C TYR A 22 19.15 10.77 -6.75
N GLY A 23 18.11 10.10 -6.22
CA GLY A 23 18.26 8.82 -5.55
C GLY A 23 18.45 7.66 -6.52
N VAL A 24 18.58 6.45 -5.97
CA VAL A 24 18.57 5.21 -6.77
C VAL A 24 17.26 5.07 -7.54
N ARG A 25 17.30 4.45 -8.73
CA ARG A 25 16.09 4.17 -9.50
C ARG A 25 15.22 3.15 -8.75
N VAL A 26 13.92 3.36 -8.83
CA VAL A 26 12.91 2.45 -8.30
C VAL A 26 11.93 2.08 -9.40
N PRO A 27 11.38 0.86 -9.41
CA PRO A 27 10.31 0.50 -10.34
C PRO A 27 9.08 1.39 -10.13
N ALA A 28 8.52 1.92 -11.22
CA ALA A 28 7.29 2.69 -11.19
C ALA A 28 6.34 2.19 -12.29
N ILE A 29 5.07 1.98 -11.92
CA ILE A 29 4.01 1.54 -12.83
C ILE A 29 2.83 2.50 -12.67
N VAL A 30 2.37 3.05 -13.79
CA VAL A 30 1.17 3.90 -13.83
C VAL A 30 0.05 3.14 -14.52
N VAL A 31 -1.04 2.90 -13.79
CA VAL A 31 -2.21 2.17 -14.27
C VAL A 31 -3.36 3.15 -14.43
N SER A 32 -3.87 3.26 -15.66
CA SER A 32 -5.00 4.12 -15.99
C SER A 32 -5.73 3.60 -17.25
N PRO A 33 -7.03 3.84 -17.40
CA PRO A 33 -7.71 3.66 -18.69
C PRO A 33 -7.13 4.55 -19.81
N LEU A 34 -6.40 5.61 -19.46
CA LEU A 34 -5.89 6.62 -20.40
C LEU A 34 -4.40 6.46 -20.75
N VAL A 35 -3.68 5.49 -20.16
CA VAL A 35 -2.32 5.17 -20.61
C VAL A 35 -2.36 4.32 -21.88
N GLY A 36 -1.41 4.54 -22.78
CA GLY A 36 -1.25 3.75 -24.00
C GLY A 36 -1.01 2.26 -23.73
N ARG A 37 -1.46 1.40 -24.65
CA ARG A 37 -1.21 -0.05 -24.54
C ARG A 37 0.27 -0.33 -24.76
N ARG A 38 0.88 -1.11 -23.86
CA ARG A 38 2.29 -1.56 -23.95
C ARG A 38 3.27 -0.40 -24.11
N THR A 39 3.00 0.71 -23.42
CA THR A 39 3.83 1.92 -23.49
C THR A 39 4.81 1.97 -22.33
N PHE A 40 6.02 2.40 -22.62
CA PHE A 40 7.09 2.68 -21.66
C PHE A 40 7.46 4.16 -21.78
N SER A 41 7.76 4.79 -20.65
CA SER A 41 8.29 6.15 -20.64
C SER A 41 9.75 6.11 -20.20
N HIS A 42 10.56 6.93 -20.86
CA HIS A 42 11.97 7.15 -20.55
C HIS A 42 12.22 8.55 -19.96
N GLU A 43 11.14 9.29 -19.66
CA GLU A 43 11.22 10.58 -19.00
C GLU A 43 11.78 10.44 -17.57
N LEU A 44 12.36 11.53 -17.07
CA LEU A 44 12.86 11.59 -15.71
C LEU A 44 11.70 11.83 -14.74
N PHE A 45 11.41 10.82 -13.92
CA PHE A 45 10.52 10.94 -12.77
C PHE A 45 11.30 10.68 -11.48
N ASP A 46 10.88 11.37 -10.42
CA ASP A 46 11.30 11.09 -9.06
C ASP A 46 10.09 11.10 -8.12
N HIS A 47 10.29 10.88 -6.83
CA HIS A 47 9.17 10.80 -5.88
C HIS A 47 8.34 12.10 -5.84
N THR A 48 8.95 13.25 -6.13
CA THR A 48 8.24 14.53 -6.15
C THR A 48 7.34 14.70 -7.38
N SER A 49 7.51 13.86 -8.41
CA SER A 49 6.57 13.75 -9.54
C SER A 49 5.16 13.38 -9.09
N ILE A 50 5.01 12.57 -8.03
CA ILE A 50 3.71 12.22 -7.44
C ILE A 50 3.07 13.47 -6.82
N ILE A 51 3.86 14.24 -6.06
CA ILE A 51 3.40 15.47 -5.42
C ILE A 51 2.98 16.48 -6.49
N ASN A 52 3.82 16.74 -7.50
CA ASN A 52 3.47 17.69 -8.56
C ASN A 52 2.19 17.26 -9.31
N THR A 53 2.03 15.96 -9.55
CA THR A 53 0.78 15.42 -10.15
C THR A 53 -0.45 15.74 -9.31
N ILE A 54 -0.38 15.54 -7.98
CA ILE A 54 -1.47 15.85 -7.06
C ILE A 54 -1.78 17.35 -7.07
N LEU A 55 -0.74 18.19 -6.98
CA LEU A 55 -0.90 19.64 -6.92
C LEU A 55 -1.53 20.19 -8.21
N LEU A 56 -1.04 19.77 -9.38
CA LEU A 56 -1.59 20.18 -10.67
C LEU A 56 -3.03 19.72 -10.86
N ARG A 57 -3.38 18.53 -10.36
CA ARG A 57 -4.72 17.96 -10.55
C ARG A 57 -5.76 18.51 -9.58
N PHE A 58 -5.39 18.74 -8.31
CA PHE A 58 -6.36 18.97 -7.23
C PHE A 58 -6.14 20.27 -6.45
N ALA A 59 -4.94 20.87 -6.50
CA ALA A 59 -4.62 22.06 -5.71
C ALA A 59 -4.40 23.33 -6.56
N ARG A 60 -4.48 23.21 -7.89
CA ARG A 60 -4.24 24.33 -8.81
C ARG A 60 -5.35 25.37 -8.70
N LYS A 61 -4.98 26.63 -8.43
CA LYS A 61 -5.91 27.78 -8.35
C LYS A 61 -5.37 28.92 -9.20
N GLY A 62 -6.19 29.48 -10.11
CA GLY A 62 -5.76 30.60 -10.95
C GLY A 62 -4.53 30.32 -11.83
N GLY A 63 -4.28 29.06 -12.17
CA GLY A 63 -3.12 28.64 -12.98
C GLY A 63 -1.85 28.33 -12.20
N THR A 64 -1.82 28.57 -10.88
CA THR A 64 -0.67 28.27 -10.02
C THR A 64 -0.94 27.08 -9.09
N ILE A 65 0.12 26.42 -8.65
CA ILE A 65 0.09 25.36 -7.62
C ILE A 65 0.73 25.89 -6.32
N PRO A 66 0.38 25.34 -5.15
CA PRO A 66 1.10 25.64 -3.91
C PRO A 66 2.60 25.42 -4.04
N ASP A 67 3.40 26.36 -3.54
CA ASP A 67 4.85 26.23 -3.52
C ASP A 67 5.25 25.18 -2.47
N MET A 68 5.89 24.12 -2.93
CA MET A 68 6.42 23.01 -2.12
C MET A 68 7.92 22.83 -2.36
N GLY A 69 8.60 23.90 -2.79
CA GLY A 69 10.03 23.93 -3.08
C GLY A 69 10.36 23.69 -4.55
N LYS A 70 11.60 24.04 -4.93
CA LYS A 70 12.07 23.97 -6.32
C LYS A 70 11.97 22.59 -6.91
N ARG A 71 12.22 21.55 -6.11
CA ARG A 71 12.22 20.17 -6.59
C ARG A 71 10.84 19.73 -7.07
N VAL A 72 9.81 20.02 -6.28
CA VAL A 72 8.42 19.70 -6.64
C VAL A 72 7.99 20.51 -7.85
N SER A 73 8.27 21.82 -7.84
CA SER A 73 7.87 22.74 -8.92
C SER A 73 8.49 22.41 -10.28
N ASN A 74 9.65 21.75 -10.30
CA ASN A 74 10.36 21.35 -11.52
C ASN A 74 10.22 19.85 -11.86
N ALA A 75 9.59 19.05 -11.00
CA ALA A 75 9.40 17.62 -11.26
C ALA A 75 8.41 17.40 -12.40
N GLN A 76 8.64 16.39 -13.26
CA GLN A 76 7.66 16.02 -14.27
C GLN A 76 6.38 15.48 -13.62
N HIS A 77 5.21 15.75 -14.18
CA HIS A 77 3.95 15.20 -13.67
C HIS A 77 3.54 13.94 -14.43
N LEU A 78 2.91 12.97 -13.76
CA LEU A 78 2.50 11.69 -14.35
C LEU A 78 1.38 11.84 -15.40
N GLY A 79 0.70 13.00 -15.42
CA GLY A 79 -0.31 13.32 -16.44
C GLY A 79 0.21 13.23 -17.87
N VAL A 80 1.51 13.43 -18.13
CA VAL A 80 2.10 13.29 -19.47
C VAL A 80 2.01 11.86 -20.02
N LEU A 81 1.78 10.87 -19.15
CA LEU A 81 1.63 9.46 -19.52
C LEU A 81 0.21 9.13 -20.00
N LEU A 82 -0.77 10.01 -19.76
CA LEU A 82 -2.18 9.81 -20.11
C LEU A 82 -2.44 10.22 -21.56
N THR A 83 -1.82 9.50 -22.50
CA THR A 83 -1.78 9.87 -23.93
C THR A 83 -3.02 9.44 -24.73
N ALA A 84 -3.87 8.58 -24.19
CA ALA A 84 -5.07 8.13 -24.91
C ALA A 84 -6.20 9.16 -24.84
N ASN A 85 -6.82 9.46 -25.98
CA ASN A 85 -7.93 10.41 -26.08
C ASN A 85 -9.25 9.90 -25.46
N LYS A 86 -9.39 8.58 -25.28
CA LYS A 86 -10.57 7.94 -24.70
C LYS A 86 -10.15 6.86 -23.70
N PRO A 87 -10.84 6.70 -22.56
CA PRO A 87 -10.62 5.60 -21.64
C PRO A 87 -10.78 4.25 -22.35
N ARG A 88 -9.87 3.31 -22.09
CA ARG A 88 -10.09 1.92 -22.48
C ARG A 88 -11.31 1.35 -21.75
N PRO A 89 -12.13 0.51 -22.40
CA PRO A 89 -13.21 -0.19 -21.73
C PRO A 89 -12.64 -1.06 -20.60
N ALA A 90 -13.42 -1.20 -19.52
CA ALA A 90 -13.06 -2.11 -18.45
C ALA A 90 -12.94 -3.53 -19.03
N GLU A 91 -11.80 -4.17 -18.80
CA GLU A 91 -11.62 -5.57 -19.19
C GLU A 91 -12.47 -6.46 -18.28
N THR A 92 -13.01 -7.54 -18.83
CA THR A 92 -13.83 -8.48 -18.07
C THR A 92 -12.96 -9.29 -17.08
N PRO A 93 -13.47 -9.60 -15.88
CA PRO A 93 -12.72 -10.35 -14.85
C PRO A 93 -12.14 -11.68 -15.32
N GLU A 94 -12.73 -12.29 -16.34
CA GLU A 94 -12.32 -13.58 -16.87
C GLU A 94 -10.86 -13.61 -17.35
N LEU A 95 -10.35 -12.49 -17.89
CA LEU A 95 -8.99 -12.43 -18.43
C LEU A 95 -7.92 -12.63 -17.32
N TYR A 96 -8.17 -12.12 -16.12
CA TYR A 96 -7.21 -12.11 -15.02
C TYR A 96 -7.60 -13.00 -13.84
N ARG A 97 -8.77 -13.66 -13.88
CA ARG A 97 -9.18 -14.65 -12.87
C ARG A 97 -8.13 -15.74 -12.61
N PRO A 98 -7.52 -16.38 -13.63
CA PRO A 98 -6.49 -17.40 -13.39
C PRO A 98 -5.25 -16.83 -12.67
N LEU A 99 -4.88 -15.59 -12.98
CA LEU A 99 -3.75 -14.92 -12.33
C LEU A 99 -4.09 -14.54 -10.89
N ALA A 100 -5.28 -13.97 -10.66
CA ALA A 100 -5.77 -13.65 -9.32
C ALA A 100 -5.80 -14.90 -8.43
N ALA A 101 -6.35 -16.02 -8.94
CA ALA A 101 -6.37 -17.30 -8.23
C ALA A 101 -4.96 -17.81 -7.88
N LYS A 102 -3.98 -17.66 -8.78
CA LYS A 102 -2.57 -18.01 -8.51
C LYS A 102 -1.95 -17.11 -7.44
N ILE A 103 -2.19 -15.81 -7.49
CA ILE A 103 -1.70 -14.86 -6.47
C ILE A 103 -2.30 -15.20 -5.10
N ASP A 104 -3.59 -15.52 -5.05
CA ASP A 104 -4.28 -15.90 -3.82
C ASP A 104 -3.75 -17.23 -3.27
N ALA A 105 -3.47 -18.21 -4.13
CA ALA A 105 -2.84 -19.48 -3.71
C ALA A 105 -1.45 -19.23 -3.12
N ASN A 106 -0.59 -18.49 -3.82
CA ASN A 106 0.75 -18.15 -3.34
C ASN A 106 0.71 -17.40 -2.00
N ARG A 107 -0.24 -16.48 -1.82
CA ARG A 107 -0.44 -15.77 -0.54
C ARG A 107 -0.86 -16.71 0.57
N LYS A 108 -1.76 -17.65 0.32
CA LYS A 108 -2.15 -18.66 1.30
C LYS A 108 -0.97 -19.52 1.70
N ASP A 109 -0.14 -19.94 0.75
CA ASP A 109 1.05 -20.75 1.00
C ASP A 109 2.08 -20.00 1.86
N SER A 110 2.41 -18.75 1.53
CA SER A 110 3.30 -17.93 2.35
C SER A 110 2.75 -17.64 3.74
N THR A 111 1.42 -17.46 3.86
CA THR A 111 0.76 -17.24 5.16
C THR A 111 0.79 -18.51 6.00
N HIS A 112 0.53 -19.67 5.38
CA HIS A 112 0.60 -20.98 6.01
C HIS A 112 2.04 -21.30 6.45
N GLU A 113 3.04 -21.01 5.63
CA GLU A 113 4.46 -21.14 5.96
C GLU A 113 4.85 -20.28 7.18
N HIS A 114 4.46 -19.00 7.18
CA HIS A 114 4.73 -18.10 8.30
C HIS A 114 4.02 -18.53 9.60
N LEU A 115 2.79 -19.04 9.50
CA LEU A 115 2.04 -19.57 10.64
C LEU A 115 2.63 -20.87 11.16
N THR A 116 3.08 -21.78 10.30
CA THR A 116 3.64 -23.08 10.70
C THR A 116 5.05 -22.97 11.27
N LEU A 117 5.94 -22.17 10.66
CA LEU A 117 7.28 -21.86 11.20
C LEU A 117 7.22 -20.98 12.46
N GLY A 118 6.27 -20.04 12.51
CA GLY A 118 6.00 -19.24 13.71
C GLY A 118 5.33 -20.04 14.84
N ALA A 119 4.55 -21.08 14.51
CA ALA A 119 3.91 -21.96 15.49
C ALA A 119 4.90 -22.95 16.10
N THR A 120 5.85 -23.52 15.35
CA THR A 120 6.86 -24.42 15.92
C THR A 120 7.79 -23.72 16.91
N THR A 121 8.05 -22.41 16.71
CA THR A 121 8.82 -21.58 17.67
C THR A 121 7.98 -21.12 18.88
N ARG A 122 6.66 -20.88 18.72
CA ARG A 122 5.76 -20.50 19.82
C ARG A 122 5.21 -21.67 20.64
N ALA A 123 5.13 -22.88 20.08
CA ALA A 123 4.58 -24.05 20.76
C ALA A 123 5.38 -24.48 22.01
N ALA A 124 6.61 -24.00 22.18
CA ALA A 124 7.44 -24.26 23.36
C ALA A 124 7.24 -23.25 24.51
N ALA A 125 6.62 -22.09 24.28
CA ALA A 125 6.35 -21.12 25.33
C ALA A 125 4.95 -21.37 25.89
N LYS A 126 4.83 -21.71 27.18
CA LYS A 126 3.55 -21.57 27.91
C LYS A 126 3.10 -20.12 27.74
N THR A 127 2.09 -19.89 26.90
CA THR A 127 1.54 -18.56 26.65
C THR A 127 1.08 -17.97 27.97
N GLN A 128 1.85 -17.02 28.51
CA GLN A 128 1.37 -16.20 29.63
C GLN A 128 0.30 -15.28 29.07
N LEU A 129 -0.91 -15.40 29.60
CA LEU A 129 -2.03 -14.54 29.23
C LEU A 129 -1.67 -13.09 29.59
N THR A 130 -1.87 -12.17 28.66
CA THR A 130 -1.75 -10.73 28.93
C THR A 130 -2.82 -10.28 29.94
N ASP A 131 -2.61 -9.15 30.62
CA ASP A 131 -3.57 -8.60 31.59
C ASP A 131 -4.97 -8.41 30.96
N LEU A 132 -5.01 -7.90 29.73
CA LEU A 132 -6.27 -7.72 28.98
C LEU A 132 -6.98 -9.05 28.70
N GLN A 133 -6.24 -10.13 28.46
CA GLN A 133 -6.81 -11.46 28.25
C GLN A 133 -7.33 -12.07 29.57
N HIS A 134 -6.63 -11.84 30.69
CA HIS A 134 -7.12 -12.21 32.01
C HIS A 134 -8.41 -11.45 32.35
N ASP A 135 -8.45 -10.14 32.10
CA ASP A 135 -9.61 -9.30 32.36
C ASP A 135 -10.80 -9.74 31.50
N TYR A 136 -10.58 -10.01 30.21
CA TYR A 136 -11.62 -10.50 29.32
C TYR A 136 -12.22 -11.82 29.80
N LEU A 137 -11.39 -12.80 30.17
CA LEU A 137 -11.85 -14.09 30.67
C LEU A 137 -12.58 -13.95 32.01
N THR A 138 -12.12 -13.05 32.87
CA THR A 138 -12.76 -12.75 34.15
C THR A 138 -14.16 -12.17 33.93
N ILE A 139 -14.27 -11.15 33.08
CA ILE A 139 -15.54 -10.51 32.71
C ILE A 139 -16.47 -11.53 32.05
N GLN A 140 -15.97 -12.36 31.14
CA GLN A 140 -16.77 -13.42 30.51
C GLN A 140 -17.31 -14.40 31.54
N SER A 141 -16.48 -14.85 32.50
CA SER A 141 -16.91 -15.78 33.55
C SER A 141 -17.98 -15.16 34.44
N GLU A 142 -17.80 -13.90 34.86
CA GLU A 142 -18.75 -13.21 35.72
C GLU A 142 -20.07 -12.92 34.98
N PHE A 143 -19.98 -12.47 33.74
CA PHE A 143 -21.15 -12.28 32.88
C PHE A 143 -21.93 -13.59 32.69
N THR A 144 -21.22 -14.70 32.48
CA THR A 144 -21.84 -16.02 32.34
C THR A 144 -22.53 -16.47 33.63
N LYS A 145 -21.91 -16.26 34.79
CA LYS A 145 -22.52 -16.53 36.11
C LYS A 145 -23.78 -15.70 36.33
N VAL A 146 -23.74 -14.40 35.99
CA VAL A 146 -24.89 -13.50 36.11
C VAL A 146 -26.02 -13.93 35.15
N LEU A 147 -25.70 -14.24 33.90
CA LEU A 147 -26.68 -14.74 32.93
C LEU A 147 -27.32 -16.05 33.38
N ALA A 148 -26.55 -16.99 33.94
CA ALA A 148 -27.07 -18.25 34.46
C ALA A 148 -28.10 -18.03 35.58
N LYS A 149 -27.90 -16.98 36.37
CA LYS A 149 -28.80 -16.61 37.47
C LYS A 149 -30.03 -15.84 37.01
N VAL A 150 -29.90 -14.94 36.04
CA VAL A 150 -30.94 -13.96 35.67
C VAL A 150 -31.77 -14.40 34.47
N ALA A 151 -31.19 -15.15 33.54
CA ALA A 151 -31.85 -15.57 32.31
C ALA A 151 -31.26 -16.89 31.77
N PRO A 152 -31.45 -18.02 32.48
CA PRO A 152 -30.85 -19.31 32.13
C PRO A 152 -31.21 -19.78 30.72
N ASP A 153 -32.42 -19.48 30.24
CA ASP A 153 -32.87 -19.87 28.89
C ASP A 153 -32.09 -19.16 27.76
N LYS A 154 -31.48 -18.00 28.05
CA LYS A 154 -30.65 -17.26 27.08
C LYS A 154 -29.23 -17.79 26.98
N LEU A 155 -28.79 -18.62 27.93
CA LEU A 155 -27.43 -19.16 27.99
C LEU A 155 -27.17 -20.20 26.89
N ALA A 156 -28.20 -20.95 26.50
CA ALA A 156 -28.15 -21.94 25.41
C ALA A 156 -27.95 -21.34 24.01
N LYS A 157 -27.94 -20.00 23.86
CA LYS A 157 -27.70 -19.33 22.57
C LYS A 157 -26.25 -18.85 22.39
N PHE A 158 -25.42 -18.92 23.44
CA PHE A 158 -24.04 -18.44 23.42
C PHE A 158 -23.00 -19.58 23.42
N PHE A 159 -23.45 -20.84 23.48
CA PHE A 159 -22.62 -22.05 23.34
C PHE A 159 -23.25 -22.99 22.32
#